data_AF-A0A4Q3J8J5-F1
#
_entry.id   AF-A0A4Q3J8J5-F1
#
_cell.length_a   1.000
_cell.length_b   1.000
_cell.length_c   1.000
_cell.angle_alpha   90.00
_cell.angle_beta   90.00
_cell.angle_gamma   90.00
#
_symmetry.space_group_name_H-M   'P 1'
#
loop_
_entity.id
_entity.type
_entity.pdbx_description
1 polymer ?
#
loop_
_entity_poly.entity_id
_entity_poly.type
_entity_poly.pdbx_seq_one_letter_code
_entity_poly.pdbx_strand_id
1 'polypeptide(L)'
;MRFANLSIAKKIGVAFAVMILGSAAMGAAMRSNMQSIEAARTRSEFDNTVIATTLEARGALTRQENSLRGFLVTRDTYYADRLKKHRATFEKYLADMSASPGITPELTATIAKINTDLAAWHANIAEPAIALAAKPATYPQAVALLGSDAASSYIDPV
;
A
#
# COMPACT_ATOMS: atom_id res chain seq x y z
N MET A 1 18.73 -59.55 9.55
CA MET A 1 19.30 -60.45 8.53
C MET A 1 20.50 -59.76 7.88
N ARG A 2 21.67 -60.41 7.83
CA ARG A 2 22.88 -59.86 7.17
C ARG A 2 22.67 -59.78 5.66
N PHE A 3 22.97 -58.62 5.05
CA PHE A 3 22.92 -58.38 3.58
C PHE A 3 23.66 -59.47 2.76
N ALA A 4 24.66 -60.11 3.36
CA ALA A 4 25.44 -61.19 2.76
C ALA A 4 24.57 -62.39 2.32
N ASN A 5 23.49 -62.72 3.06
CA ASN A 5 22.68 -63.93 2.87
C ASN A 5 21.49 -63.75 1.92
N LEU A 6 21.37 -62.60 1.25
CA LEU A 6 20.32 -62.35 0.25
C LEU A 6 20.73 -62.87 -1.13
N SER A 7 19.78 -63.42 -1.90
CA SER A 7 20.02 -63.74 -3.31
C SER A 7 20.40 -62.49 -4.10
N ILE A 8 21.20 -62.65 -5.16
CA ILE A 8 21.71 -61.54 -5.99
C ILE A 8 20.57 -60.64 -6.49
N ALA A 9 19.42 -61.23 -6.88
CA ALA A 9 18.23 -60.48 -7.28
C ALA A 9 17.68 -59.56 -6.17
N LYS A 10 17.65 -60.01 -4.90
CA LYS A 10 17.23 -59.17 -3.77
C LYS A 10 18.22 -58.03 -3.49
N LYS A 11 19.52 -58.26 -3.68
CA LYS A 11 20.55 -57.21 -3.53
C LYS A 11 20.35 -56.09 -4.56
N ILE A 12 20.09 -56.45 -5.82
CA ILE A 12 19.80 -55.49 -6.89
C ILE A 12 18.48 -54.73 -6.61
N GLY A 13 17.43 -55.45 -6.21
CA GLY A 13 16.13 -54.85 -5.88
C GLY A 13 16.20 -53.83 -4.73
N VAL A 14 16.98 -54.13 -3.68
CA VAL A 14 17.19 -53.19 -2.57
C VAL A 14 17.96 -51.95 -3.03
N ALA A 15 19.02 -52.11 -3.83
CA ALA A 15 19.76 -50.97 -4.38
C ALA A 15 18.86 -50.06 -5.23
N PHE A 16 18.00 -50.65 -6.06
CA PHE A 16 17.05 -49.91 -6.88
C PHE A 16 15.99 -49.17 -6.04
N ALA A 17 15.45 -49.83 -5.00
CA ALA A 17 14.51 -49.20 -4.08
C ALA A 17 15.14 -48.01 -3.34
N VAL A 18 16.40 -48.12 -2.90
CA VAL A 18 17.14 -47.03 -2.27
C VAL A 18 17.32 -45.85 -3.23
N MET A 19 17.66 -46.09 -4.51
CA MET A 19 17.77 -45.02 -5.51
C MET A 19 16.44 -44.30 -5.76
N ILE A 20 15.32 -45.04 -5.83
CA ILE A 20 13.98 -44.47 -6.00
C ILE A 20 13.63 -43.61 -4.78
N LEU A 21 13.84 -44.13 -3.57
CA LEU A 21 13.56 -43.39 -2.33
C LEU A 21 14.42 -42.12 -2.22
N GLY A 22 15.71 -42.21 -2.56
CA GLY A 22 16.60 -41.05 -2.60
C GLY A 22 16.12 -39.99 -3.60
N SER A 23 15.71 -40.41 -4.79
CA SER A 23 15.16 -39.52 -5.81
C SER A 23 13.85 -38.86 -5.36
N ALA A 24 12.95 -39.62 -4.72
CA ALA A 24 11.70 -39.10 -4.18
C ALA A 24 11.94 -38.09 -3.04
N ALA A 25 12.90 -38.36 -2.15
CA ALA A 25 13.30 -37.45 -1.08
C ALA A 25 13.87 -36.13 -1.63
N MET A 26 14.75 -36.20 -2.63
CA MET A 26 15.27 -35.01 -3.32
C MET A 26 14.15 -34.21 -3.98
N GLY A 27 13.21 -34.89 -4.65
CA GLY A 27 12.05 -34.24 -5.25
C GLY A 27 11.11 -33.58 -4.23
N ALA A 28 10.98 -34.16 -3.03
CA ALA A 28 10.24 -33.55 -1.94
C ALA A 28 10.94 -32.30 -1.38
N ALA A 29 12.25 -32.38 -1.12
CA ALA A 29 13.04 -31.25 -0.65
C ALA A 29 13.10 -30.09 -1.67
N MET A 30 13.20 -30.42 -2.97
CA MET A 30 13.14 -29.42 -4.04
C MET A 30 11.78 -28.70 -4.06
N ARG A 31 10.68 -29.44 -3.90
CA ARG A 31 9.33 -28.85 -3.84
C ARG A 31 9.15 -27.92 -2.65
N SER A 32 9.63 -28.29 -1.45
CA SER A 32 9.54 -27.40 -0.28
C SER A 32 10.35 -26.12 -0.50
N ASN A 33 11.54 -26.22 -1.09
CA ASN A 33 12.36 -25.05 -1.41
C ASN A 33 11.66 -24.14 -2.44
N MET A 34 11.07 -24.71 -3.50
CA MET A 34 10.30 -23.94 -4.47
C MET A 34 9.09 -23.24 -3.84
N GLN A 35 8.37 -23.91 -2.93
CA GLN A 35 7.24 -23.29 -2.24
C GLN A 35 7.65 -22.10 -1.37
N SER A 36 8.78 -22.20 -0.66
CA SER A 36 9.31 -21.08 0.12
C SER A 36 9.75 -19.92 -0.77
N ILE A 37 10.36 -20.20 -1.92
CA ILE A 37 10.74 -19.17 -2.90
C ILE A 37 9.48 -18.49 -3.47
N GLU A 38 8.45 -19.26 -3.82
CA GLU A 38 7.23 -18.70 -4.39
C GLU A 38 6.50 -17.80 -3.39
N ALA A 39 6.38 -18.23 -2.13
CA ALA A 39 5.80 -17.40 -1.07
C ALA A 39 6.59 -16.10 -0.85
N ALA A 40 7.93 -16.16 -0.89
CA ALA A 40 8.78 -14.98 -0.79
C ALA A 40 8.61 -14.04 -2.01
N ARG A 41 8.44 -14.60 -3.22
CA ARG A 41 8.18 -13.83 -4.44
C ARG A 41 6.83 -13.11 -4.36
N THR A 42 5.75 -13.82 -4.05
CA THR A 42 4.42 -13.21 -3.90
C THR A 42 4.42 -12.12 -2.84
N ARG A 43 5.14 -12.33 -1.72
CA ARG A 43 5.28 -11.28 -0.71
C ARG A 43 6.04 -10.07 -1.22
N SER A 44 7.15 -10.28 -1.94
CA SER A 44 7.92 -9.18 -2.53
C SER A 44 7.13 -8.40 -3.59
N GLU A 45 6.33 -9.08 -4.40
CA GLU A 45 5.44 -8.44 -5.38
C GLU A 45 4.36 -7.58 -4.71
N PHE A 46 3.77 -8.08 -3.62
CA PHE A 46 2.85 -7.31 -2.79
C PHE A 46 3.52 -6.06 -2.22
N ASP A 47 4.68 -6.22 -1.57
CA ASP A 47 5.40 -5.09 -0.95
C ASP A 47 5.77 -4.02 -1.98
N ASN A 48 6.26 -4.42 -3.17
CA ASN A 48 6.57 -3.49 -4.27
C ASN A 48 5.33 -2.75 -4.77
N THR A 49 4.20 -3.46 -4.89
CA THR A 49 2.93 -2.87 -5.33
C THR A 49 2.41 -1.84 -4.31
N VAL A 50 2.48 -2.17 -3.02
CA VAL A 50 2.09 -1.26 -1.93
C VAL A 50 2.97 -0.02 -1.91
N ILE A 51 4.29 -0.16 -2.05
CA ILE A 51 5.23 0.97 -2.10
C ILE A 51 4.90 1.88 -3.29
N ALA A 52 4.73 1.31 -4.48
CA ALA A 52 4.41 2.08 -5.69
C ALA A 52 3.07 2.83 -5.53
N THR A 53 2.03 2.15 -5.03
CA THR A 53 0.70 2.74 -4.83
C THR A 53 0.71 3.82 -3.75
N THR A 54 1.52 3.65 -2.70
CA THR A 54 1.69 4.65 -1.64
C THR A 54 2.35 5.93 -2.18
N LEU A 55 3.33 5.80 -3.08
CA LEU A 55 3.96 6.95 -3.74
C LEU A 55 2.96 7.72 -4.61
N GLU A 56 2.10 7.01 -5.35
CA GLU A 56 1.05 7.62 -6.15
C GLU A 56 -0.02 8.31 -5.28
N ALA A 57 -0.41 7.68 -4.17
CA ALA A 57 -1.29 8.29 -3.17
C ALA A 57 -0.66 9.57 -2.60
N ARG A 58 0.59 9.54 -2.16
CA ARG A 58 1.31 10.73 -1.70
C ARG A 58 1.35 11.82 -2.77
N GLY A 59 1.60 11.46 -4.03
CA GLY A 59 1.54 12.39 -5.15
C GLY A 59 0.15 13.02 -5.34
N ALA A 60 -0.92 12.24 -5.18
CA ALA A 60 -2.30 12.76 -5.23
C ALA A 60 -2.59 13.72 -4.06
N LEU A 61 -2.09 13.43 -2.85
CA LEU A 61 -2.20 14.31 -1.69
C LEU A 61 -1.46 15.65 -1.90
N THR A 62 -0.22 15.63 -2.36
CA THR A 62 0.51 16.87 -2.71
C THR A 62 -0.22 17.68 -3.79
N ARG A 63 -0.85 17.01 -4.77
CA ARG A 63 -1.69 17.70 -5.77
C ARG A 63 -2.96 18.32 -5.18
N GLN A 64 -3.52 17.75 -4.12
CA GLN A 64 -4.62 18.37 -3.37
C GLN A 64 -4.15 19.68 -2.73
N GLU A 65 -3.05 19.65 -1.98
CA GLU A 65 -2.48 20.84 -1.35
C GLU A 65 -2.13 21.94 -2.36
N ASN A 66 -1.49 21.57 -3.48
CA ASN A 66 -1.18 22.50 -4.56
C ASN A 66 -2.44 23.10 -5.19
N SER A 67 -3.50 22.32 -5.34
CA SER A 67 -4.78 22.83 -5.87
C SER A 67 -5.43 23.79 -4.89
N LEU A 68 -5.41 23.50 -3.59
CA LEU A 68 -5.91 24.41 -2.56
C LEU A 68 -5.13 25.74 -2.56
N ARG A 69 -3.79 25.67 -2.60
CA ARG A 69 -2.93 26.86 -2.70
C ARG A 69 -3.20 27.64 -3.99
N GLY A 70 -3.36 26.94 -5.11
CA GLY A 70 -3.74 27.55 -6.40
C GLY A 70 -5.08 28.30 -6.31
N PHE A 71 -6.07 27.72 -5.64
CA PHE A 71 -7.35 28.40 -5.37
C PHE A 71 -7.16 29.64 -4.49
N LEU A 72 -6.35 29.56 -3.42
CA LEU A 72 -6.10 30.73 -2.56
C LEU A 72 -5.38 31.88 -3.29
N VAL A 73 -4.53 31.57 -4.28
CA VAL A 73 -3.84 32.63 -5.06
C VAL A 73 -4.76 33.22 -6.13
N THR A 74 -5.50 32.38 -6.85
CA THR A 74 -6.24 32.81 -8.06
C THR A 74 -7.72 33.11 -7.80
N ARG A 75 -8.31 32.46 -6.79
CA ARG A 75 -9.76 32.36 -6.53
C ARG A 75 -10.56 31.77 -7.70
N ASP A 76 -9.89 31.04 -8.59
CA ASP A 76 -10.50 30.36 -9.73
C ASP A 76 -11.04 28.99 -9.30
N THR A 77 -12.34 28.76 -9.52
CA THR A 77 -13.03 27.50 -9.18
C THR A 77 -12.44 26.28 -9.89
N TYR A 78 -11.72 26.46 -11.00
CA TYR A 78 -10.93 25.41 -11.63
C TYR A 78 -10.04 24.65 -10.63
N TYR A 79 -9.37 25.36 -9.71
CA TYR A 79 -8.50 24.75 -8.72
C TYR A 79 -9.27 24.03 -7.60
N ALA A 80 -10.45 24.53 -7.22
CA ALA A 80 -11.34 23.83 -6.27
C ALA A 80 -11.86 22.51 -6.85
N ASP A 81 -12.15 22.47 -8.15
CA ASP A 81 -12.55 21.23 -8.83
C ASP A 81 -11.37 20.26 -8.99
N ARG A 82 -10.15 20.75 -9.21
CA ARG A 82 -8.92 19.94 -9.22
C ARG A 82 -8.66 19.32 -7.85
N LEU A 83 -8.88 20.04 -6.75
CA LEU A 83 -8.78 19.51 -5.40
C LEU A 83 -9.69 18.27 -5.23
N LYS A 84 -10.98 18.38 -5.62
CA LYS A 84 -11.94 17.26 -5.55
C LYS A 84 -11.50 16.07 -6.40
N LYS A 85 -11.00 16.31 -7.62
CA LYS A 85 -10.48 15.25 -8.50
C LYS A 85 -9.28 14.52 -7.88
N HIS A 86 -8.35 15.27 -7.30
CA HIS A 86 -7.16 14.69 -6.66
C HIS A 86 -7.49 13.97 -5.36
N ARG A 87 -8.50 14.42 -4.61
CA ARG A 87 -9.08 13.68 -3.47
C ARG A 87 -9.64 12.33 -3.90
N ALA A 88 -10.51 12.29 -4.91
CA ALA A 88 -11.07 11.04 -5.41
C ALA A 88 -9.98 10.07 -5.92
N THR A 89 -8.92 10.62 -6.54
CA THR A 89 -7.76 9.83 -6.98
C THR A 89 -7.00 9.23 -5.80
N PHE A 90 -6.78 10.01 -4.75
CA PHE A 90 -6.15 9.55 -3.51
C PHE A 90 -6.95 8.44 -2.84
N GLU A 91 -8.26 8.66 -2.65
CA GLU A 91 -9.18 7.69 -2.04
C GLU A 91 -9.19 6.38 -2.84
N LYS A 92 -9.13 6.46 -4.18
CA LYS A 92 -8.98 5.28 -5.03
C LYS A 92 -7.70 4.50 -4.73
N TYR A 93 -6.54 5.15 -4.64
CA TYR A 93 -5.29 4.45 -4.33
C TYR A 93 -5.33 3.75 -2.96
N LEU A 94 -5.96 4.38 -1.96
CA LEU A 94 -6.14 3.76 -0.64
C LEU A 94 -7.09 2.55 -0.70
N ALA A 95 -8.17 2.64 -1.47
CA ALA A 95 -9.09 1.54 -1.70
C ALA A 95 -8.42 0.37 -2.44
N ASP A 96 -7.64 0.66 -3.48
CA ASP A 96 -6.90 -0.34 -4.26
C ASP A 96 -5.87 -1.09 -3.38
N MET A 97 -5.16 -0.37 -2.50
CA MET A 97 -4.28 -1.01 -1.50
C MET A 97 -5.08 -1.87 -0.51
N SER A 98 -6.21 -1.36 -0.01
CA SER A 98 -7.07 -2.08 0.93
C SER A 98 -7.63 -3.39 0.37
N ALA A 99 -7.83 -3.45 -0.94
CA ALA A 99 -8.32 -4.63 -1.66
C ALA A 99 -7.20 -5.57 -2.13
N SER A 100 -5.93 -5.23 -1.93
CA SER A 100 -4.80 -5.99 -2.46
C SER A 100 -4.60 -7.33 -1.74
N PRO A 101 -4.46 -8.45 -2.48
CA PRO A 101 -4.13 -9.75 -1.88
C PRO A 101 -2.81 -9.68 -1.11
N GLY A 102 -2.80 -10.11 0.15
CA GLY A 102 -1.61 -10.02 1.01
C GLY A 102 -1.62 -8.85 2.00
N ILE A 103 -2.65 -8.00 1.96
CA ILE A 103 -2.81 -6.94 2.96
C ILE A 103 -2.92 -7.50 4.38
N THR A 104 -2.22 -6.88 5.31
CA THR A 104 -2.24 -7.25 6.73
C THR A 104 -3.25 -6.40 7.51
N PRO A 105 -3.77 -6.90 8.64
CA PRO A 105 -4.65 -6.11 9.51
C PRO A 105 -4.04 -4.77 9.95
N GLU A 106 -2.72 -4.75 10.18
CA GLU A 106 -2.00 -3.55 10.59
C GLU A 106 -2.02 -2.50 9.47
N LEU A 107 -1.71 -2.90 8.23
CA LEU A 107 -1.73 -1.98 7.08
C LEU A 107 -3.16 -1.48 6.80
N THR A 108 -4.17 -2.34 6.94
CA THR A 108 -5.58 -1.94 6.84
C THR A 108 -5.94 -0.87 7.88
N ALA A 109 -5.50 -1.04 9.13
CA ALA A 109 -5.73 -0.07 10.19
C ALA A 109 -5.00 1.27 9.91
N THR A 110 -3.77 1.22 9.40
CA THR A 110 -3.04 2.41 8.96
C THR A 110 -3.77 3.15 7.83
N ILE A 111 -4.24 2.45 6.81
CA ILE A 111 -5.00 3.06 5.70
C ILE A 111 -6.31 3.69 6.20
N ALA A 112 -7.02 3.03 7.12
CA ALA A 112 -8.24 3.57 7.72
C ALA A 112 -7.95 4.85 8.51
N LYS A 113 -6.83 4.90 9.25
CA LYS A 113 -6.39 6.11 9.95
C LYS A 113 -6.10 7.25 8.96
N ILE A 114 -5.33 6.99 7.91
CA ILE A 114 -5.00 7.99 6.88
C ILE A 114 -6.27 8.56 6.24
N ASN A 115 -7.24 7.72 5.90
CA ASN A 115 -8.54 8.17 5.37
C ASN A 115 -9.27 9.08 6.37
N THR A 116 -9.25 8.73 7.65
CA THR A 116 -9.89 9.51 8.72
C THR A 116 -9.23 10.87 8.89
N ASP A 117 -7.90 10.90 8.98
CA ASP A 117 -7.13 12.14 9.13
C ASP A 117 -7.33 13.07 7.91
N LEU A 118 -7.30 12.52 6.69
CA LEU A 118 -7.49 13.32 5.49
C LEU A 118 -8.94 13.82 5.35
N ALA A 119 -9.94 13.02 5.72
CA ALA A 119 -11.32 13.48 5.76
C ALA A 119 -11.49 14.64 6.74
N ALA A 120 -10.85 14.57 7.91
CA ALA A 120 -10.83 15.66 8.88
C ALA A 120 -10.11 16.90 8.34
N TRP A 121 -8.99 16.75 7.62
CA TRP A 121 -8.33 17.86 6.94
C TRP A 121 -9.25 18.56 5.93
N HIS A 122 -9.98 17.80 5.11
CA HIS A 122 -10.93 18.40 4.16
C HIS A 122 -12.02 19.19 4.87
N ALA A 123 -12.65 18.58 5.87
CA ALA A 123 -13.78 19.18 6.59
C ALA A 123 -13.38 20.42 7.41
N ASN A 124 -12.19 20.38 8.04
CA ASN A 124 -11.77 21.40 9.00
C ASN A 124 -10.86 22.48 8.39
N ILE A 125 -10.17 22.17 7.27
CA ILE A 125 -9.15 23.05 6.68
C ILE A 125 -9.50 23.40 5.25
N ALA A 126 -9.58 22.42 4.35
CA ALA A 126 -9.67 22.70 2.91
C ALA A 126 -11.00 23.35 2.51
N GLU A 127 -12.13 22.78 2.95
CA GLU A 127 -13.46 23.30 2.63
C GLU A 127 -13.71 24.68 3.27
N PRO A 128 -13.38 24.91 4.56
CA PRO A 128 -13.51 26.24 5.15
C PRO A 128 -12.56 27.27 4.50
N ALA A 129 -11.32 26.91 4.17
CA ALA A 129 -10.38 27.81 3.50
C ALA A 129 -10.92 28.26 2.13
N ILE A 130 -11.52 27.35 1.36
CA ILE A 130 -12.17 27.69 0.07
C ILE A 130 -13.34 28.66 0.31
N ALA A 131 -14.22 28.36 1.27
CA ALA A 131 -15.38 29.19 1.57
C ALA A 131 -14.99 30.60 2.03
N LEU A 132 -13.94 30.72 2.85
CA LEU A 132 -13.41 31.99 3.33
C LEU A 132 -12.72 32.78 2.20
N ALA A 133 -11.95 32.11 1.33
CA ALA A 133 -11.24 32.77 0.25
C ALA A 133 -12.15 33.25 -0.90
N ALA A 134 -13.37 32.71 -1.00
CA ALA A 134 -14.37 33.15 -1.97
C ALA A 134 -14.84 34.60 -1.75
N LYS A 135 -14.65 35.17 -0.55
CA LYS A 135 -15.04 36.55 -0.24
C LYS A 135 -13.81 37.40 0.11
N PRO A 136 -13.64 38.60 -0.48
CA PRO A 136 -12.50 39.47 -0.17
C PRO A 136 -12.36 39.80 1.32
N ALA A 137 -13.48 39.99 2.03
CA ALA A 137 -13.48 40.36 3.44
C ALA A 137 -12.96 39.24 4.38
N THR A 138 -13.08 37.98 3.98
CA THR A 138 -12.67 36.82 4.80
C THR A 138 -11.40 36.15 4.27
N TYR A 139 -10.80 36.67 3.21
CA TYR A 139 -9.58 36.14 2.63
C TYR A 139 -8.40 36.01 3.62
N PRO A 140 -8.12 37.00 4.50
CA PRO A 140 -7.05 36.85 5.50
C PRO A 140 -7.27 35.65 6.45
N GLN A 141 -8.53 35.31 6.74
CA GLN A 141 -8.87 34.17 7.59
C GLN A 141 -8.58 32.85 6.88
N ALA A 142 -8.80 32.78 5.55
CA ALA A 142 -8.45 31.61 4.75
C ALA A 142 -6.94 31.33 4.76
N VAL A 143 -6.13 32.40 4.63
CA VAL A 143 -4.66 32.30 4.68
C VAL A 143 -4.19 31.87 6.07
N ALA A 144 -4.74 32.47 7.12
CA ALA A 144 -4.42 32.10 8.50
C ALA A 144 -4.79 30.64 8.83
N LEU A 145 -5.94 30.16 8.32
CA LEU A 145 -6.36 28.78 8.51
C LEU A 145 -5.39 27.78 7.87
N LEU A 146 -4.97 28.03 6.62
CA LEU A 146 -4.02 27.14 5.95
C LEU A 146 -2.64 27.16 6.61
N GLY A 147 -2.24 28.28 7.20
CA GLY A 147 -0.97 28.42 7.92
C GLY A 147 -1.00 27.95 9.38
N SER A 148 -2.11 27.37 9.86
CA SER A 148 -2.25 26.94 11.25
C SER A 148 -1.61 25.56 11.51
N ASP A 149 -1.19 25.31 12.75
CA ASP A 149 -0.69 23.98 13.18
C ASP A 149 -1.76 22.89 13.03
N ALA A 150 -3.04 23.26 13.04
CA ALA A 150 -4.13 22.33 12.76
C ALA A 150 -4.13 21.86 11.30
N ALA A 151 -3.66 22.68 10.36
CA ALA A 151 -3.57 22.29 8.96
C ALA A 151 -2.50 21.23 8.73
N SER A 152 -1.34 21.36 9.41
CA SER A 152 -0.24 20.40 9.30
C SER A 152 -0.49 19.12 10.09
N SER A 153 -1.16 19.18 11.25
CA SER A 153 -1.37 18.00 12.11
C SER A 153 -2.16 16.84 11.47
N TYR A 154 -2.95 17.11 10.43
CA TYR A 154 -3.68 16.07 9.70
C TYR A 154 -2.90 15.40 8.57
N ILE A 155 -1.84 16.05 8.06
CA ILE A 155 -1.17 15.64 6.82
C ILE A 155 0.31 15.31 7.03
N ASP A 156 0.92 15.89 8.05
CA ASP A 156 2.32 15.65 8.36
C ASP A 156 2.52 14.17 8.76
N PRO A 157 3.58 13.53 8.27
CA PRO A 157 3.89 12.16 8.63
C PRO A 157 4.15 12.06 10.15
N VAL A 158 3.55 11.04 10.76
CA VAL A 158 3.76 10.68 12.17
C VAL A 158 5.15 10.09 12.37
#